data_AF-A0A937M3Q7-F1
#
_entry.id   AF-A0A937M3Q7-F1
#
_cell.length_a   1.000
_cell.length_b   1.000
_cell.length_c   1.000
_cell.angle_alpha   90.00
_cell.angle_beta   90.00
_cell.angle_gamma   90.00
#
_symmetry.space_group_name_H-M   'P 1'
#
loop_
_entity.id
_entity.type
_entity.pdbx_description
1 polymer ?
#
loop_
_entity_poly.entity_id
_entity_poly.type
_entity_poly.pdbx_seq_one_letter_code
_entity_poly.pdbx_strand_id
1 'polypeptide(L)'
;MLLGLLAGFLCSAATLAQQNGRPDTLTLSNFQFGPENRWAFSHLREVLPTVNIEHDSDRVLVIERHRNSVDDFSIPFEGREQSIDEIVQSQFIDGLLVLKDGEVIFEQYYGHLTAARPHLMNSVSKSVVGLLAGKLAADGAIDLARSVSHYVPALANSGWGPDSLRTLLDMKDGSDYSEDYQRRNIQLTSY
;
A
#
# COMPACT_ATOMS: atom_id res chain seq x y z
N MET A 1 13.49 -30.80 -37.03
CA MET A 1 12.80 -29.61 -36.47
C MET A 1 12.96 -29.71 -34.96
N LEU A 2 13.90 -28.93 -34.41
CA LEU A 2 14.26 -28.95 -32.99
C LEU A 2 13.17 -28.19 -32.21
N LEU A 3 12.44 -28.87 -31.31
CA LEU A 3 11.61 -28.21 -30.30
C LEU A 3 12.52 -27.75 -29.16
N GLY A 4 12.79 -26.46 -29.07
CA GLY A 4 13.41 -25.84 -27.91
C GLY A 4 12.37 -25.61 -26.82
N LEU A 5 12.49 -26.32 -25.70
CA LEU A 5 11.84 -25.92 -24.45
C LEU A 5 12.47 -24.61 -23.98
N LEU A 6 11.72 -23.50 -24.02
CA LEU A 6 11.99 -22.37 -23.14
C LEU A 6 11.49 -22.75 -21.74
N ALA A 7 12.41 -23.27 -20.91
CA ALA A 7 12.21 -23.27 -19.49
C ALA A 7 12.34 -21.81 -19.02
N GLY A 8 11.20 -21.19 -18.71
CA GLY A 8 11.19 -19.91 -18.01
C GLY A 8 11.90 -20.08 -16.67
N PHE A 9 13.02 -19.40 -16.48
CA PHE A 9 13.64 -19.25 -15.18
C PHE A 9 12.69 -18.44 -14.31
N LEU A 10 11.88 -19.14 -13.50
CA LEU A 10 11.27 -18.54 -12.32
C LEU A 10 12.42 -18.17 -11.38
N CYS A 11 12.80 -16.90 -11.40
CA CYS A 11 13.78 -16.35 -10.49
C CYS A 11 13.16 -16.42 -9.09
N SER A 12 13.59 -17.37 -8.28
CA SER A 12 13.08 -17.56 -6.93
C SER A 12 13.56 -16.38 -6.08
N ALA A 13 12.67 -15.44 -5.76
CA ALA A 13 12.90 -14.53 -4.65
C ALA A 13 13.14 -15.39 -3.39
N ALA A 14 14.25 -15.14 -2.68
CA ALA A 14 14.47 -15.77 -1.39
C ALA A 14 13.32 -15.34 -0.46
N THR A 15 12.52 -16.29 -0.03
CA THR A 15 11.33 -16.04 0.79
C THR A 15 11.65 -16.44 2.22
N LEU A 16 11.75 -15.47 3.13
CA LEU A 16 11.81 -15.71 4.58
C LEU A 16 10.41 -15.67 5.22
N ALA A 17 9.36 -15.76 4.39
CA ALA A 17 7.98 -15.65 4.85
C ALA A 17 7.59 -16.84 5.75
N GLN A 18 7.08 -16.52 6.94
CA GLN A 18 6.59 -17.45 7.92
C GLN A 18 5.18 -17.92 7.55
N GLN A 19 5.04 -19.24 7.36
CA GLN A 19 3.77 -19.93 7.13
C GLN A 19 3.03 -20.23 8.44
N ASN A 20 2.91 -19.25 9.34
CA ASN A 20 2.07 -19.42 10.52
C ASN A 20 0.61 -19.10 10.19
N GLY A 21 -0.31 -19.86 10.79
CA GLY A 21 -1.75 -19.69 10.61
C GLY A 21 -2.27 -18.38 11.20
N ARG A 22 -3.55 -18.10 10.91
CA ARG A 22 -4.29 -16.96 11.47
C ARG A 22 -4.15 -16.91 13.00
N PRO A 23 -3.82 -15.76 13.62
CA PRO A 23 -3.75 -15.65 15.08
C PRO A 23 -5.10 -15.91 15.74
N ASP A 24 -5.13 -16.74 16.79
CA ASP A 24 -6.35 -17.06 17.55
C ASP A 24 -6.90 -15.83 18.30
N THR A 25 -6.03 -14.86 18.61
CA THR A 25 -6.36 -13.59 19.28
C THR A 25 -6.91 -12.52 18.33
N LEU A 26 -6.98 -12.80 17.03
CA LEU A 26 -7.37 -11.81 16.02
C LEU A 26 -8.88 -11.50 16.11
N THR A 27 -9.19 -10.22 16.19
CA THR A 27 -10.54 -9.65 16.24
C THR A 27 -10.64 -8.44 15.32
N LEU A 28 -11.87 -8.03 14.98
CA LEU A 28 -12.10 -6.78 14.26
C LEU A 28 -11.64 -5.53 15.03
N SER A 29 -11.50 -5.62 16.36
CA SER A 29 -11.03 -4.51 17.19
C SER A 29 -9.51 -4.40 17.31
N ASN A 30 -8.74 -5.46 17.00
CA ASN A 30 -7.29 -5.46 17.21
C ASN A 30 -6.44 -5.71 15.96
N PHE A 31 -7.02 -6.03 14.80
CA PHE A 31 -6.25 -6.37 13.58
C PHE A 31 -5.27 -5.28 13.11
N GLN A 32 -5.45 -4.03 13.54
CA GLN A 32 -4.59 -2.90 13.18
C GLN A 32 -3.38 -2.74 14.12
N PHE A 33 -3.42 -3.37 15.28
CA PHE A 33 -2.40 -3.22 16.32
C PHE A 33 -1.48 -4.43 16.36
N GLY A 34 -0.25 -4.20 16.80
CA GLY A 34 0.72 -5.27 16.98
C GLY A 34 0.38 -6.14 18.21
N PRO A 35 0.72 -7.43 18.16
CA PRO A 35 1.39 -8.13 17.06
C PRO A 35 0.48 -8.58 15.88
N GLU A 36 -0.84 -8.51 16.03
CA GLU A 36 -1.82 -9.07 15.09
C GLU A 36 -1.76 -8.47 13.68
N ASN A 37 -1.41 -7.19 13.59
CA ASN A 37 -1.26 -6.48 12.32
C ASN A 37 -0.21 -7.09 11.38
N ARG A 38 0.83 -7.75 11.92
CA ARG A 38 1.87 -8.45 11.13
C ARG A 38 1.24 -9.50 10.21
N TRP A 39 0.23 -10.22 10.69
CA TRP A 39 -0.53 -11.18 9.88
C TRP A 39 -1.63 -10.50 9.10
N ALA A 40 -2.43 -9.65 9.76
CA ALA A 40 -3.65 -9.08 9.19
C ALA A 40 -3.40 -8.22 7.96
N PHE A 41 -2.29 -7.47 7.90
CA PHE A 41 -2.00 -6.59 6.76
C PHE A 41 -1.68 -7.35 5.48
N SER A 42 -1.22 -8.60 5.59
CA SER A 42 -1.02 -9.50 4.44
C SER A 42 -2.26 -10.35 4.11
N HIS A 43 -3.27 -10.39 4.98
CA HIS A 43 -4.46 -11.25 4.87
C HIS A 43 -5.76 -10.48 5.05
N LEU A 44 -5.78 -9.18 4.69
CA LEU A 44 -6.90 -8.29 5.00
C LEU A 44 -8.25 -8.78 4.44
N ARG A 45 -8.23 -9.49 3.31
CA ARG A 45 -9.42 -10.09 2.68
C ARG A 45 -10.09 -11.16 3.54
N GLU A 46 -9.35 -11.75 4.48
CA GLU A 46 -9.86 -12.72 5.46
C GLU A 46 -10.35 -12.04 6.76
N VAL A 47 -10.16 -10.72 6.89
CA VAL A 47 -10.52 -9.95 8.08
C VAL A 47 -11.70 -9.02 7.80
N LEU A 48 -11.69 -8.34 6.66
CA LEU A 48 -12.70 -7.36 6.26
C LEU A 48 -13.30 -7.73 4.89
N PRO A 49 -14.56 -7.33 4.63
CA PRO A 49 -15.11 -7.37 3.28
C PRO A 49 -14.23 -6.56 2.32
N THR A 50 -13.90 -7.15 1.18
CA THR A 50 -13.06 -6.51 0.15
C THR A 50 -13.64 -6.77 -1.23
N VAL A 51 -13.30 -5.89 -2.17
CA VAL A 51 -13.55 -6.07 -3.60
C VAL A 51 -12.21 -6.18 -4.31
N ASN A 52 -12.11 -7.11 -5.27
CA ASN A 52 -10.91 -7.26 -6.07
C ASN A 52 -10.84 -6.16 -7.14
N ILE A 53 -9.69 -5.50 -7.26
CA ILE A 53 -9.36 -4.68 -8.42
C ILE A 53 -8.56 -5.59 -9.34
N GLU A 54 -9.20 -6.08 -10.39
CA GLU A 54 -8.57 -7.00 -11.34
C GLU A 54 -7.52 -6.29 -12.18
N HIS A 55 -6.39 -6.98 -12.39
CA HIS A 55 -5.41 -6.59 -13.39
C HIS A 55 -5.70 -7.30 -14.70
N ASP A 56 -5.16 -6.78 -15.80
CA ASP A 56 -5.19 -7.44 -17.10
C ASP A 56 -4.05 -8.48 -17.16
N SER A 57 -4.40 -9.77 -17.06
CA SER A 57 -3.43 -10.87 -17.07
C SER A 57 -2.70 -11.01 -18.40
N ASP A 58 -3.26 -10.48 -19.49
CA ASP A 58 -2.64 -10.51 -20.80
C ASP A 58 -1.66 -9.34 -21.00
N ARG A 59 -1.64 -8.38 -20.07
CA ARG A 59 -0.80 -7.17 -20.12
C ARG A 59 0.04 -6.99 -18.87
N VAL A 60 0.82 -8.02 -18.54
CA VAL A 60 1.80 -7.95 -17.44
C VAL A 60 3.12 -7.39 -17.96
N LEU A 61 3.58 -6.29 -17.35
CA LEU A 61 4.95 -5.81 -17.52
C LEU A 61 5.84 -6.51 -16.50
N VAL A 62 6.69 -7.42 -16.97
CA VAL A 62 7.73 -8.02 -16.12
C VAL A 62 8.85 -7.00 -15.93
N ILE A 63 9.22 -6.76 -14.67
CA ILE A 63 10.37 -5.92 -14.32
C ILE A 63 11.56 -6.85 -14.12
N GLU A 64 12.54 -6.76 -15.01
CA GLU A 64 13.71 -7.62 -14.98
C GLU A 64 14.62 -7.26 -13.80
N ARG A 65 15.31 -8.28 -13.27
CA ARG A 65 16.30 -8.11 -12.22
C ARG A 65 17.63 -7.67 -12.84
N HIS A 66 18.19 -6.57 -12.35
CA HIS A 66 19.46 -6.03 -12.82
C HIS A 66 20.58 -7.06 -12.59
N ARG A 67 21.53 -7.18 -13.53
CA ARG A 67 22.62 -8.18 -13.47
C ARG A 67 23.48 -8.14 -12.20
N ASN A 68 23.58 -6.96 -11.58
CA ASN A 68 24.30 -6.70 -10.32
C ASN A 68 23.33 -6.52 -9.14
N SER A 69 22.15 -7.14 -9.18
CA SER A 69 21.26 -7.15 -8.02
C SER A 69 21.96 -7.73 -6.82
N VAL A 70 21.61 -7.24 -5.64
CA VAL A 70 22.15 -7.72 -4.37
C VAL A 70 21.06 -8.46 -3.62
N ASP A 71 21.45 -9.49 -2.87
CA ASP A 71 20.55 -10.24 -1.99
C ASP A 71 20.63 -9.73 -0.54
N ASP A 72 21.69 -9.02 -0.19
CA ASP A 72 21.92 -8.41 1.12
C ASP A 72 22.82 -7.18 0.94
N PHE A 73 22.70 -6.24 1.87
CA PHE A 73 23.56 -5.06 1.96
C PHE A 73 23.47 -4.45 3.36
N SER A 74 24.49 -3.66 3.72
CA SER A 74 24.47 -2.85 4.94
C SER A 74 24.35 -1.37 4.60
N ILE A 75 23.69 -0.62 5.48
CA ILE A 75 23.63 0.83 5.43
C ILE A 75 23.81 1.44 6.82
N PRO A 76 24.25 2.71 6.90
CA PRO A 76 24.14 3.50 8.12
C PRO A 76 22.66 3.70 8.49
N PHE A 77 22.23 3.13 9.62
CA PHE A 77 20.89 3.30 10.16
C PHE A 77 20.99 3.54 11.68
N GLU A 78 20.35 4.62 12.15
CA GLU A 78 20.37 5.03 13.57
C GLU A 78 21.79 5.18 14.15
N GLY A 79 22.73 5.68 13.35
CA GLY A 79 24.09 6.01 13.81
C GLY A 79 25.06 4.83 13.86
N ARG A 80 24.67 3.64 13.39
CA ARG A 80 25.57 2.49 13.22
C ARG A 80 25.36 1.84 11.84
N GLU A 81 26.37 1.11 11.39
CA GLU A 81 26.22 0.23 10.22
C GLU A 81 25.33 -0.96 10.62
N GLN A 82 24.29 -1.25 9.84
CA GLN A 82 23.37 -2.38 10.07
C GLN A 82 23.12 -3.11 8.76
N SER A 83 22.99 -4.44 8.79
CA SER A 83 22.47 -5.18 7.63
C SER A 83 21.00 -4.85 7.38
N ILE A 84 20.54 -5.05 6.14
CA ILE A 84 19.14 -4.83 5.83
C ILE A 84 18.22 -5.73 6.64
N ASP A 85 18.64 -6.96 6.96
CA ASP A 85 17.89 -7.89 7.79
C ASP A 85 17.72 -7.40 9.24
N GLU A 86 18.75 -6.77 9.84
CA GLU A 86 18.63 -6.14 11.16
C GLU A 86 17.61 -4.99 11.14
N ILE A 87 17.64 -4.17 10.10
CA ILE A 87 16.72 -3.03 9.94
C ILE A 87 15.30 -3.55 9.74
N VAL A 88 15.11 -4.53 8.86
CA VAL A 88 13.80 -5.14 8.57
C VAL A 88 13.16 -5.71 9.84
N GLN A 89 13.94 -6.41 10.66
CA GLN A 89 13.44 -6.97 11.92
C GLN A 89 13.08 -5.88 12.92
N SER A 90 13.92 -4.85 13.08
CA SER A 90 13.68 -3.77 14.05
C SER A 90 12.54 -2.84 13.65
N GLN A 91 12.30 -2.65 12.36
CA GLN A 91 11.29 -1.74 11.81
C GLN A 91 10.00 -2.46 11.38
N PHE A 92 9.88 -3.76 11.60
CA PHE A 92 8.72 -4.56 11.20
C PHE A 92 8.40 -4.43 9.69
N ILE A 93 9.42 -4.53 8.84
CA ILE A 93 9.24 -4.48 7.38
C ILE A 93 8.76 -5.85 6.88
N ASP A 94 7.71 -5.86 6.06
CA ASP A 94 7.16 -7.07 5.44
C ASP A 94 7.67 -7.32 4.02
N GLY A 95 8.05 -6.27 3.30
CA GLY A 95 8.61 -6.39 1.96
C GLY A 95 9.36 -5.15 1.57
N LEU A 96 10.43 -5.34 0.81
CA LEU A 96 11.27 -4.27 0.31
C LEU A 96 11.64 -4.54 -1.14
N LEU A 97 11.33 -3.57 -2.00
CA LEU A 97 11.67 -3.56 -3.42
C LEU A 97 12.42 -2.27 -3.74
N VAL A 98 13.62 -2.40 -4.33
CA VAL A 98 14.43 -1.28 -4.80
C VAL A 98 14.58 -1.39 -6.31
N LEU A 99 14.03 -0.41 -7.02
CA LEU A 99 14.16 -0.27 -8.46
C LEU A 99 15.17 0.83 -8.79
N LYS A 100 16.00 0.58 -9.81
CA LYS A 100 16.87 1.59 -10.40
C LYS A 100 16.82 1.44 -11.91
N ASP A 101 16.60 2.57 -12.60
CA ASP A 101 16.58 2.63 -14.07
C ASP A 101 15.61 1.60 -14.71
N GLY A 102 14.51 1.29 -14.02
CA GLY A 102 13.50 0.33 -14.47
C GLY A 102 13.82 -1.14 -14.20
N GLU A 103 14.90 -1.45 -13.48
CA GLU A 103 15.30 -2.82 -13.14
C GLU A 103 15.33 -3.03 -11.61
N VAL A 104 15.08 -4.28 -11.18
CA VAL A 104 15.11 -4.67 -9.76
C VAL A 104 16.56 -4.83 -9.32
N ILE A 105 16.98 -4.05 -8.32
CA ILE A 105 18.32 -4.15 -7.71
C ILE A 105 18.28 -4.96 -6.42
N PHE A 106 17.17 -4.91 -5.69
CA PHE A 106 16.93 -5.69 -4.48
C PHE A 106 15.43 -5.94 -4.33
N GLU A 107 15.07 -7.15 -3.94
CA GLU A 107 13.69 -7.53 -3.65
C GLU A 107 13.71 -8.67 -2.64
N GLN A 108 13.08 -8.46 -1.48
CA GLN A 108 12.88 -9.48 -0.46
C GLN A 108 11.54 -9.30 0.25
N TYR A 109 10.99 -10.42 0.72
CA TYR A 109 9.73 -10.50 1.44
C TYR A 109 9.94 -11.25 2.76
N TYR A 110 9.34 -10.72 3.83
CA TYR A 110 9.53 -11.13 5.21
C TYR A 110 8.16 -11.35 5.87
N GLY A 111 8.17 -12.00 7.05
CA GLY A 111 6.97 -12.17 7.85
C GLY A 111 5.88 -12.91 7.07
N HIS A 112 4.72 -12.32 6.87
CA HIS A 112 3.60 -12.98 6.19
C HIS A 112 3.44 -12.59 4.71
N LEU A 113 4.27 -11.68 4.19
CA LEU A 113 4.15 -11.22 2.82
C LEU A 113 4.87 -12.17 1.86
N THR A 114 4.32 -12.30 0.65
CA THR A 114 4.97 -12.99 -0.47
C THR A 114 4.80 -12.14 -1.73
N ALA A 115 5.58 -12.40 -2.77
CA ALA A 115 5.52 -11.66 -4.03
C ALA A 115 4.11 -11.60 -4.65
N ALA A 116 3.30 -12.65 -4.48
CA ALA A 116 1.95 -12.73 -5.04
C ALA A 116 0.84 -12.25 -4.09
N ARG A 117 1.18 -11.89 -2.86
CA ARG A 117 0.19 -11.57 -1.81
C ARG A 117 0.02 -10.05 -1.68
N PRO A 118 -1.20 -9.52 -1.76
CA PRO A 118 -1.45 -8.10 -1.49
C PRO A 118 -1.13 -7.75 -0.03
N HIS A 119 -0.58 -6.55 0.17
CA HIS A 119 -0.35 -5.97 1.50
C HIS A 119 -1.20 -4.71 1.69
N LEU A 120 -1.70 -4.47 2.91
CA LEU A 120 -2.39 -3.23 3.24
C LEU A 120 -1.46 -2.03 3.00
N MET A 121 -1.94 -1.07 2.22
CA MET A 121 -1.19 0.13 1.81
C MET A 121 -1.45 1.35 2.70
N ASN A 122 -2.45 1.29 3.58
CA ASN A 122 -2.90 2.43 4.38
C ASN A 122 -3.04 3.71 3.52
N SER A 123 -2.54 4.84 3.99
CA SER A 123 -2.63 6.14 3.32
C SER A 123 -1.86 6.24 2.00
N VAL A 124 -1.00 5.28 1.63
CA VAL A 124 -0.41 5.23 0.28
C VAL A 124 -1.51 5.13 -0.79
N SER A 125 -2.66 4.53 -0.45
CA SER A 125 -3.84 4.47 -1.31
C SER A 125 -4.34 5.85 -1.76
N LYS A 126 -4.15 6.90 -0.95
CA LYS A 126 -4.56 8.27 -1.30
C LYS A 126 -3.82 8.79 -2.53
N SER A 127 -2.56 8.39 -2.75
CA SER A 127 -1.80 8.77 -3.94
C SER A 127 -2.40 8.19 -5.22
N VAL A 128 -2.96 6.98 -5.15
CA VAL A 128 -3.69 6.37 -6.29
C VAL A 128 -4.93 7.19 -6.61
N VAL A 129 -5.70 7.59 -5.60
CA VAL A 129 -6.87 8.47 -5.77
C VAL A 129 -6.46 9.83 -6.34
N GLY A 130 -5.38 10.42 -5.84
CA GLY A 130 -4.84 11.69 -6.36
C GLY A 130 -4.41 11.60 -7.83
N LEU A 131 -3.77 10.50 -8.23
CA LEU A 131 -3.41 10.25 -9.63
C LEU A 131 -4.66 10.17 -10.53
N LEU A 132 -5.69 9.43 -10.10
CA LEU A 132 -6.95 9.32 -10.83
C LEU A 132 -7.65 10.68 -10.95
N ALA A 133 -7.70 11.47 -9.88
CA ALA A 133 -8.26 12.81 -9.91
C ALA A 133 -7.50 13.72 -10.89
N GLY A 134 -6.16 13.67 -10.90
CA GLY A 134 -5.35 14.38 -11.88
C GLY A 134 -5.65 13.99 -13.32
N LYS A 135 -5.80 12.69 -13.59
CA LYS A 135 -6.18 12.18 -14.93
C LYS A 135 -7.56 12.65 -15.36
N LEU A 136 -8.57 12.52 -14.48
CA LEU A 136 -9.94 12.97 -14.76
C LEU A 136 -10.02 14.48 -14.99
N ALA A 137 -9.21 15.26 -14.28
CA ALA A 137 -9.14 16.69 -14.49
C ALA A 137 -8.51 17.04 -15.84
N ALA A 138 -7.42 16.36 -16.21
CA ALA A 138 -6.78 16.53 -17.52
C ALA A 138 -7.71 16.16 -18.68
N ASP A 139 -8.58 15.16 -18.47
CA ASP A 139 -9.58 14.74 -19.44
C ASP A 139 -10.83 15.66 -19.47
N GLY A 140 -10.91 16.65 -18.58
CA GLY A 140 -12.06 17.55 -18.45
C GLY A 140 -13.30 16.92 -17.81
N ALA A 141 -13.18 15.73 -17.22
CA ALA A 141 -14.27 15.04 -16.54
C ALA A 141 -14.59 15.67 -15.17
N ILE A 142 -13.60 16.27 -14.52
CA ILE A 142 -13.76 17.09 -13.32
C ILE A 142 -13.01 18.42 -13.47
N ASP A 143 -13.56 19.46 -12.90
CA ASP A 143 -12.91 20.75 -12.66
C ASP A 143 -12.51 20.86 -11.18
N LEU A 144 -11.19 20.98 -10.94
CA LEU A 144 -10.63 21.01 -9.59
C LEU A 144 -11.00 22.30 -8.81
N ALA A 145 -11.44 23.35 -9.50
CA ALA A 145 -11.90 24.58 -8.87
C ALA A 145 -13.37 24.50 -8.39
N ARG A 146 -14.11 23.47 -8.81
CA ARG A 146 -15.49 23.24 -8.33
C ARG A 146 -15.50 22.67 -6.92
N SER A 147 -16.55 23.01 -6.19
CA SER A 147 -16.75 22.52 -4.84
C SER A 147 -17.02 21.01 -4.80
N VAL A 148 -16.75 20.36 -3.68
CA VAL A 148 -17.16 18.97 -3.45
C VAL A 148 -18.66 18.80 -3.65
N SER A 149 -19.46 19.74 -3.13
CA SER A 149 -20.92 19.74 -3.25
C SER A 149 -21.44 19.84 -4.68
N HIS A 150 -20.64 20.33 -5.63
CA HIS A 150 -20.99 20.31 -7.04
C HIS A 150 -21.12 18.87 -7.58
N TYR A 151 -20.22 17.98 -7.15
CA TYR A 151 -20.21 16.58 -7.58
C TYR A 151 -20.98 15.66 -6.63
N VAL A 152 -21.00 15.99 -5.33
CA VAL A 152 -21.67 15.20 -4.30
C VAL A 152 -22.63 16.10 -3.51
N PRO A 153 -23.85 16.36 -4.05
CA PRO A 153 -24.80 17.30 -3.43
C PRO A 153 -25.17 16.94 -1.99
N ALA A 154 -25.14 15.66 -1.62
CA ALA A 154 -25.40 15.20 -0.26
C ALA A 154 -24.42 15.76 0.78
N LEU A 155 -23.24 16.22 0.36
CA LEU A 155 -22.21 16.81 1.24
C LEU A 155 -22.32 18.33 1.36
N ALA A 156 -23.32 18.97 0.76
CA ALA A 156 -23.44 20.44 0.74
C ALA A 156 -23.40 21.10 2.13
N ASN A 157 -23.96 20.44 3.15
CA ASN A 157 -23.99 20.93 4.53
C ASN A 157 -22.87 20.35 5.42
N SER A 158 -21.85 19.72 4.84
CA SER A 158 -20.69 19.20 5.57
C SER A 158 -19.51 20.18 5.51
N GLY A 159 -18.49 19.96 6.36
CA GLY A 159 -17.24 20.73 6.32
C GLY A 159 -16.52 20.66 4.97
N TRP A 160 -16.69 19.57 4.21
CA TRP A 160 -16.10 19.42 2.87
C TRP A 160 -16.93 20.07 1.75
N GLY A 161 -18.23 20.25 1.97
CA GLY A 161 -19.18 20.72 0.96
C GLY A 161 -18.76 21.98 0.20
N PRO A 162 -18.33 23.06 0.89
CA PRO A 162 -17.95 24.31 0.24
C PRO A 162 -16.53 24.27 -0.36
N ASP A 163 -15.66 23.35 0.06
CA ASP A 163 -14.28 23.30 -0.38
C ASP A 163 -14.16 22.87 -1.84
N SER A 164 -13.20 23.48 -2.55
CA SER A 164 -12.85 23.02 -3.90
C SER A 164 -12.21 21.62 -3.86
N LEU A 165 -12.35 20.85 -4.94
CA LEU A 165 -11.62 19.58 -5.06
C LEU A 165 -10.10 19.79 -4.91
N ARG A 166 -9.54 20.91 -5.40
CA ARG A 166 -8.13 21.26 -5.20
C ARG A 166 -7.79 21.39 -3.71
N THR A 167 -8.62 22.10 -2.93
CA THR A 167 -8.45 22.27 -1.48
C THR A 167 -8.43 20.91 -0.77
N LEU A 168 -9.38 20.04 -1.10
CA LEU A 168 -9.48 18.69 -0.52
C LEU A 168 -8.25 17.84 -0.87
N LEU A 169 -7.82 17.83 -2.15
CA LEU A 169 -6.64 17.08 -2.60
C LEU A 169 -5.33 17.61 -2.00
N ASP A 170 -5.31 18.88 -1.56
CA ASP A 170 -4.20 19.51 -0.86
C ASP A 170 -4.22 19.28 0.67
N MET A 171 -5.22 18.55 1.19
CA MET A 171 -5.44 18.37 2.63
C MET A 171 -5.59 19.70 3.38
N LYS A 172 -6.31 20.65 2.78
CA LYS A 172 -6.58 21.99 3.34
C LYS A 172 -8.07 22.20 3.64
N ASP A 173 -8.83 21.11 3.78
CA ASP A 173 -10.26 21.20 3.98
C ASP A 173 -10.62 21.75 5.38
N GLY A 174 -11.83 22.28 5.48
CA GLY A 174 -12.36 22.88 6.71
C GLY A 174 -13.07 21.89 7.64
N SER A 175 -12.87 20.58 7.49
CA SER A 175 -13.60 19.61 8.32
C SER A 175 -13.10 19.59 9.77
N ASP A 176 -14.04 19.50 10.70
CA ASP A 176 -13.76 19.24 12.11
C ASP A 176 -13.59 17.73 12.33
N TYR A 177 -12.49 17.19 11.79
CA TYR A 177 -12.11 15.78 11.89
C TYR A 177 -10.80 15.63 12.67
N SER A 178 -10.76 14.66 13.59
CA SER A 178 -9.58 14.33 14.37
C SER A 178 -9.01 12.97 13.96
N GLU A 179 -7.75 12.97 13.51
CA GLU A 179 -7.02 11.76 13.13
C GLU A 179 -6.26 11.18 14.34
N ASP A 180 -7.01 10.60 15.28
CA ASP A 180 -6.46 9.96 16.49
C ASP A 180 -6.61 8.44 16.42
N TYR A 181 -5.58 7.78 15.89
CA TYR A 181 -5.50 6.31 15.77
C TYR A 181 -5.30 5.59 17.11
N GLN A 182 -5.04 6.32 18.20
CA GLN A 182 -4.88 5.76 19.54
C GLN A 182 -6.20 5.80 20.34
N ARG A 183 -7.15 6.63 19.92
CA ARG A 183 -8.50 6.66 20.49
C ARG A 183 -9.27 5.40 20.10
N ARG A 184 -9.60 4.57 21.09
CA ARG A 184 -10.48 3.39 20.92
C ARG A 184 -11.94 3.73 20.61
N ASN A 185 -12.35 5.00 20.68
CA ASN A 185 -13.67 5.50 20.31
C ASN A 185 -13.52 6.74 19.40
N ILE A 186 -13.83 6.59 18.12
CA ILE A 186 -13.95 7.72 17.19
C ILE A 186 -15.34 8.33 17.39
N GLN A 187 -15.41 9.56 17.93
CA GLN A 187 -16.62 10.37 17.81
C GLN A 187 -16.54 11.14 16.49
N LEU A 188 -17.37 10.75 15.52
CA LEU A 188 -17.80 11.69 14.48
C LEU A 188 -18.79 12.63 15.18
N THR A 189 -18.33 13.81 15.61
CA THR A 189 -19.25 14.85 16.07
C THR A 189 -20.03 15.34 14.86
N SER A 190 -21.30 14.94 14.77
CA SER A 190 -22.26 15.50 13.83
C SER A 190 -22.53 16.97 14.17
N TYR A 191 -22.59 17.83 13.15
CA TYR A 191 -23.31 19.10 13.22
C TYR A 191 -24.82 18.86 13.29
#